data_AF-A0A7W3G1L4-F1
#
_entry.id   AF-A0A7W3G1L4-F1
#
_cell.length_a   1.000
_cell.length_b   1.000
_cell.length_c   1.000
_cell.angle_alpha   90.00
_cell.angle_beta   90.00
_cell.angle_gamma   90.00
#
_symmetry.space_group_name_H-M   'P 1'
#
loop_
_entity.id
_entity.type
_entity.pdbx_description
1 polymer ?
#
loop_
_entity_poly.entity_id
_entity_poly.type
_entity_poly.pdbx_seq_one_letter_code
_entity_poly.pdbx_strand_id
1 'polypeptide(L)'
;VWFYDERTRLIRMTDAQSHSTRYGYDDNGHLVEVILADGRSVNYQPDAAGRLVKYTSPMGRITRWQRDGQGRVRSRTDSMGRRTAFGYDAYGRLTRLTNENGESYQFRHDVLDRLAEQINPDGCRQAYRYNALNAVTEVVFTGERGGEIRHRLARDAAGRLTAKETAESRTEYIYDAADQLLEIRRQRSDAGETDAPEIIRFSYDRLGRMLTEETAQGVLTHQYDELSNRTATTFPDGRTQRHLYYGSGHLQQINLDR
;
A
#
# COMPACT_ATOMS: atom_id res chain seq x y z
N VAL A 1 -14.97 3.10 34.41
CA VAL A 1 -15.53 4.37 34.93
C VAL A 1 -14.81 5.54 34.27
N TRP A 2 -15.53 6.59 33.88
CA TRP A 2 -15.01 7.74 33.13
C TRP A 2 -15.26 9.01 33.94
N PHE A 3 -14.30 9.92 33.98
CA PHE A 3 -14.39 11.19 34.69
C PHE A 3 -14.03 12.34 33.75
N TYR A 4 -14.79 13.42 33.82
CA TYR A 4 -14.65 14.58 32.94
C TYR A 4 -14.43 15.86 33.77
N ASP A 5 -13.77 16.85 33.18
CA ASP A 5 -13.72 18.20 33.75
C ASP A 5 -14.99 19.03 33.42
N GLU A 6 -15.02 20.27 33.89
CA GLU A 6 -16.13 21.22 33.66
C GLU A 6 -16.33 21.58 32.18
N ARG A 7 -15.32 21.36 31.34
CA ARG A 7 -15.37 21.57 29.88
C ARG A 7 -15.69 20.26 29.15
N THR A 8 -16.16 19.24 29.87
CA THR A 8 -16.51 17.91 29.36
C THR A 8 -15.36 17.14 28.71
N ARG A 9 -14.11 17.47 29.07
CA ARG A 9 -12.92 16.76 28.61
C ARG A 9 -12.60 15.59 29.54
N LEU A 10 -12.24 14.43 28.98
CA LEU A 10 -11.93 13.22 29.73
C LEU A 10 -10.65 13.41 30.56
N ILE A 11 -10.71 13.40 31.89
CA ILE A 11 -9.55 13.56 32.77
C ILE A 11 -9.07 12.25 33.39
N ARG A 12 -9.92 11.22 33.44
CA ARG A 12 -9.57 9.89 33.93
C ARG A 12 -10.47 8.80 33.38
N MET A 13 -9.87 7.67 33.03
CA MET A 13 -10.58 6.44 32.68
C MET A 13 -10.03 5.30 33.53
N THR A 14 -10.93 4.52 34.14
CA THR A 14 -10.59 3.30 34.90
C THR A 14 -11.24 2.09 34.22
N ASP A 15 -10.47 1.07 33.89
CA ASP A 15 -10.97 -0.18 33.30
C ASP A 15 -11.60 -1.14 34.34
N ALA A 16 -12.06 -2.31 33.88
CA ALA A 16 -12.67 -3.32 34.75
C ALA A 16 -11.67 -3.98 35.72
N GLN A 17 -10.36 -3.89 35.45
CA GLN A 17 -9.28 -4.37 36.31
C GLN A 17 -8.76 -3.30 37.27
N SER A 18 -9.46 -2.17 37.39
CA SER A 18 -9.07 -1.01 38.21
C SER A 18 -7.79 -0.29 37.78
N HIS A 19 -7.28 -0.56 36.57
CA HIS A 19 -6.20 0.23 36.00
C HIS A 19 -6.73 1.60 35.57
N SER A 20 -6.02 2.67 35.94
CA SER A 20 -6.45 4.04 35.71
C SER A 20 -5.50 4.79 34.81
N THR A 21 -6.01 5.38 33.73
CA THR A 21 -5.29 6.34 32.88
C THR A 21 -5.80 7.74 33.17
N ARG A 22 -4.91 8.73 33.30
CA ARG A 22 -5.26 10.15 33.52
C ARG A 22 -4.80 11.00 32.35
N TYR A 23 -5.51 12.09 32.10
CA TYR A 23 -5.26 12.99 30.97
C TYR A 23 -5.15 14.43 31.48
N GLY A 24 -4.10 15.13 31.04
CA GLY A 24 -3.84 16.54 31.35
C GLY A 24 -3.93 17.40 30.10
N TYR A 25 -4.49 18.59 30.24
CA TYR A 25 -4.73 19.52 29.14
C TYR A 25 -4.16 20.91 29.45
N ASP A 26 -3.76 21.66 28.42
CA ASP A 26 -3.47 23.09 28.54
C ASP A 26 -4.74 23.94 28.62
N ASP A 27 -4.56 25.24 28.85
CA ASP A 27 -5.65 26.23 28.97
C ASP A 27 -6.48 26.34 27.68
N ASN A 28 -5.85 26.09 26.53
CA ASN A 28 -6.47 26.15 25.21
C ASN A 28 -7.27 24.89 24.86
N GLY A 29 -7.15 23.81 25.64
CA GLY A 29 -7.88 22.58 25.37
C GLY A 29 -7.03 21.41 24.88
N HIS A 30 -5.74 21.61 24.62
CA HIS A 30 -4.91 20.60 23.99
C HIS A 30 -4.38 19.60 25.02
N LEU A 31 -4.37 18.32 24.66
CA LEU A 31 -3.80 17.25 25.49
C LEU A 31 -2.28 17.45 25.60
N VAL A 32 -1.77 17.55 26.83
CA VAL A 32 -0.33 17.73 27.12
C VAL A 32 0.28 16.58 27.90
N GLU A 33 -0.53 15.78 28.59
CA GLU A 33 -0.04 14.65 29.38
C GLU A 33 -1.03 13.49 29.40
N VAL A 34 -0.52 12.26 29.35
CA VAL A 34 -1.27 11.05 29.68
C VAL A 34 -0.47 10.24 30.70
N ILE A 35 -1.03 10.00 31.88
CA ILE A 35 -0.42 9.14 32.90
C ILE A 35 -1.07 7.76 32.80
N LEU A 36 -0.27 6.74 32.50
CA LEU A 36 -0.68 5.36 32.37
C LEU A 36 -0.92 4.72 33.74
N ALA A 37 -1.57 3.55 33.74
CA ALA A 37 -1.89 2.82 34.96
C ALA A 37 -0.66 2.38 35.77
N ASP A 38 0.49 2.22 35.12
CA ASP A 38 1.77 1.90 35.75
C ASP A 38 2.56 3.13 36.25
N GLY A 39 1.95 4.31 36.18
CA GLY A 39 2.54 5.58 36.62
C GLY A 39 3.47 6.25 35.61
N ARG A 40 3.82 5.60 34.49
CA ARG A 40 4.60 6.25 33.43
C ARG A 40 3.75 7.28 32.69
N SER A 41 4.38 8.34 32.19
CA SER A 41 3.68 9.41 31.47
C SER A 41 4.11 9.55 30.01
N VAL A 42 3.14 9.91 29.17
CA VAL A 42 3.33 10.38 27.81
C VAL A 42 3.15 11.89 27.83
N ASN A 43 4.09 12.65 27.27
CA ASN A 43 4.00 14.11 27.23
C ASN A 43 3.91 14.62 25.80
N TYR A 44 3.03 15.60 25.59
CA TYR A 44 2.80 16.27 24.32
C TYR A 44 3.05 17.76 24.50
N GLN A 45 3.75 18.39 23.56
CA GLN A 45 3.87 19.84 23.48
C GLN A 45 3.29 20.29 22.15
N PRO A 46 2.08 20.85 22.15
CA PRO A 46 1.49 21.50 20.98
C PRO A 46 2.04 22.93 20.81
N ASP A 47 1.96 23.45 19.59
CA ASP A 47 2.08 24.89 19.33
C ASP A 47 0.75 25.61 19.61
N ALA A 48 0.72 26.94 19.42
CA ALA A 48 -0.47 27.75 19.66
C ALA A 48 -1.71 27.34 18.81
N ALA A 49 -1.49 26.62 17.70
CA ALA A 49 -2.55 26.10 16.84
C ALA A 49 -2.93 24.65 17.18
N GLY A 50 -2.44 24.10 18.30
CA GLY A 50 -2.73 22.74 18.75
C GLY A 50 -1.93 21.65 18.05
N ARG A 51 -0.94 22.01 17.23
CA ARG A 51 -0.17 21.04 16.44
C ARG A 51 1.06 20.59 17.21
N LEU A 52 1.29 19.28 17.25
CA LEU A 52 2.41 18.69 17.99
C LEU A 52 3.77 19.19 17.47
N VAL A 53 4.62 19.68 18.39
CA VAL A 53 6.03 20.06 18.16
C VAL A 53 7.03 19.23 18.96
N LYS A 54 6.60 18.60 20.07
CA LYS A 54 7.40 17.61 20.82
C LYS A 54 6.50 16.53 21.40
N TYR A 55 6.99 15.31 21.36
CA TYR A 55 6.41 14.13 22.00
C TYR A 55 7.48 13.47 22.86
N THR A 56 7.15 13.09 24.08
CA THR A 56 8.00 12.28 24.96
C THR A 56 7.24 11.01 25.30
N SER A 57 7.80 9.86 24.96
CA SER A 57 7.20 8.56 25.28
C SER A 57 7.36 8.21 26.78
N PRO A 58 6.65 7.17 27.27
CA PRO A 58 6.81 6.62 28.62
C PRO A 58 8.24 6.19 28.97
N MET A 59 9.08 5.95 27.96
CA MET A 59 10.48 5.56 28.12
C MET A 59 11.43 6.76 28.01
N GLY A 60 10.92 7.99 28.03
CA GLY A 60 11.71 9.22 27.87
C GLY A 60 12.20 9.47 26.44
N ARG A 61 11.75 8.69 25.44
CA ARG A 61 12.15 8.89 24.04
C ARG A 61 11.46 10.12 23.47
N ILE A 62 12.24 11.09 22.99
CA ILE A 62 11.73 12.35 22.48
C ILE A 62 11.65 12.34 20.95
N THR A 63 10.51 12.74 20.39
CA THR A 63 10.39 13.09 18.96
C THR A 63 10.04 14.57 18.85
N ARG A 64 10.64 15.28 17.89
CA ARG A 64 10.39 16.70 17.64
C ARG A 64 9.96 16.95 16.22
N TRP A 65 9.10 17.93 16.02
CA TRP A 65 8.68 18.40 14.70
C TRP A 65 8.95 19.89 14.58
N GLN A 66 9.54 20.28 13.45
CA GLN A 66 9.62 21.67 13.01
C GLN A 66 8.61 21.86 11.88
N ARG A 67 7.94 23.00 11.87
CA ARG A 67 6.92 23.34 10.88
C ARG A 67 7.32 24.59 10.11
N ASP A 68 6.83 24.71 8.89
CA ASP A 68 6.95 25.94 8.10
C ASP A 68 5.85 26.95 8.46
N GLY A 69 5.86 28.13 7.81
CA GLY A 69 4.87 29.19 8.06
C GLY A 69 3.43 28.80 7.72
N GLN A 70 3.22 27.75 6.92
CA GLN A 70 1.89 27.19 6.60
C GLN A 70 1.49 26.05 7.56
N GLY A 71 2.33 25.70 8.53
CA GLY A 71 2.06 24.65 9.51
C GLY A 71 2.43 23.23 9.08
N ARG A 72 2.99 23.06 7.88
CA ARG A 72 3.41 21.76 7.34
C ARG A 72 4.70 21.32 8.03
N VAL A 73 4.90 20.02 8.23
CA VAL A 73 6.10 19.50 8.89
C VAL A 73 7.30 19.68 7.97
N ARG A 74 8.25 20.54 8.33
CA ARG A 74 9.50 20.75 7.60
C ARG A 74 10.57 19.72 7.98
N SER A 75 10.60 19.30 9.23
CA SER A 75 11.44 18.16 9.64
C SER A 75 10.95 17.50 10.91
N ARG A 76 11.26 16.21 11.03
CA ARG A 76 11.06 15.40 12.22
C ARG A 76 12.40 14.88 12.70
N THR A 77 12.66 14.97 14.00
CA THR A 77 13.83 14.35 14.63
C THR A 77 13.35 13.34 15.66
N ASP A 78 13.79 12.09 15.53
CA ASP A 78 13.43 11.05 16.47
C ASP A 78 14.33 11.04 17.72
N SER A 79 14.12 10.08 18.62
CA SER A 79 14.85 9.99 19.89
C SER A 79 16.32 9.60 19.74
N MET A 80 16.72 9.11 18.57
CA MET A 80 18.10 8.77 18.25
C MET A 80 18.82 9.94 17.54
N GLY A 81 18.16 11.09 17.39
CA GLY A 81 18.69 12.24 16.67
C GLY A 81 18.60 12.10 15.15
N ARG A 82 17.98 11.03 14.63
CA ARG A 82 17.80 10.81 13.20
C ARG A 82 16.76 11.80 12.68
N ARG A 83 17.12 12.53 11.62
CA ARG A 83 16.32 13.63 11.09
C ARG A 83 15.78 13.30 9.71
N THR A 84 14.46 13.36 9.55
CA THR A 84 13.78 13.34 8.26
C THR A 84 13.32 14.76 7.92
N ALA A 85 13.54 15.23 6.70
CA ALA A 85 13.14 16.57 6.26
C ALA A 85 12.23 16.53 5.03
N PHE A 86 11.31 17.47 4.95
CA PHE A 86 10.31 17.58 3.89
C PHE A 86 10.40 18.98 3.27
N GLY A 87 10.50 19.02 1.96
CA GLY A 87 10.41 20.23 1.15
C GLY A 87 9.08 20.24 0.39
N TYR A 88 8.46 21.41 0.32
CA TYR A 88 7.19 21.59 -0.36
C TYR A 88 7.27 22.73 -1.37
N ASP A 89 6.44 22.69 -2.41
CA ASP A 89 6.20 23.84 -3.27
C ASP A 89 5.15 24.81 -2.66
N ALA A 90 4.85 25.87 -3.42
CA ALA A 90 3.88 26.90 -3.04
C ALA A 90 2.44 26.37 -2.89
N TYR A 91 2.13 25.23 -3.52
CA TYR A 91 0.78 24.63 -3.55
C TYR A 91 0.56 23.60 -2.43
N GLY A 92 1.55 23.29 -1.60
CA GLY A 92 1.39 22.24 -0.59
C GLY A 92 2.09 20.93 -0.90
N ARG A 93 2.57 20.75 -2.13
CA ARG A 93 2.96 19.43 -2.64
C ARG A 93 4.40 19.13 -2.26
N LEU A 94 4.66 17.89 -1.87
CA LEU A 94 6.00 17.43 -1.49
C LEU A 94 6.91 17.49 -2.72
N THR A 95 8.04 18.17 -2.63
CA THR A 95 9.04 18.23 -3.72
C THR A 95 10.33 17.53 -3.36
N ARG A 96 10.59 17.36 -2.05
CA ARG A 96 11.79 16.70 -1.55
C ARG A 96 11.52 15.98 -0.23
N LEU A 97 12.01 14.76 -0.11
CA LEU A 97 12.06 14.02 1.15
C LEU A 97 13.51 13.61 1.40
N THR A 98 14.10 14.11 2.48
CA THR A 98 15.45 13.70 2.91
C THR A 98 15.31 12.75 4.09
N ASN A 99 15.82 11.52 3.95
CA ASN A 99 15.80 10.52 5.02
C ASN A 99 16.87 10.81 6.09
N GLU A 100 16.92 9.96 7.10
CA GLU A 100 17.88 10.04 8.20
C GLU A 100 19.36 9.93 7.80
N ASN A 101 19.64 9.34 6.63
CA ASN A 101 21.00 9.17 6.10
C ASN A 101 21.44 10.39 5.26
N GLY A 102 20.57 11.40 5.09
CA GLY A 102 20.83 12.55 4.22
C GLY A 102 20.53 12.31 2.74
N GLU A 103 20.11 11.10 2.38
CA GLU A 103 19.68 10.73 1.03
C GLU A 103 18.33 11.38 0.72
N SER A 104 18.13 11.80 -0.53
CA SER A 104 16.95 12.59 -0.89
C SER A 104 16.18 12.01 -2.06
N TYR A 105 14.87 11.85 -1.86
CA TYR A 105 13.90 11.68 -2.94
C TYR A 105 13.47 13.05 -3.44
N GLN A 106 13.23 13.17 -4.75
CA GLN A 106 12.63 14.36 -5.35
C GLN A 106 11.35 13.99 -6.06
N PHE A 107 10.37 14.90 -6.03
CA PHE A 107 9.06 14.69 -6.63
C PHE A 107 8.70 15.90 -7.48
N ARG A 108 8.18 15.65 -8.68
CA ARG A 108 7.62 16.67 -9.56
C ARG A 108 6.16 16.36 -9.78
N HIS A 109 5.36 17.41 -9.78
CA HIS A 109 3.92 17.32 -9.96
C HIS A 109 3.53 17.99 -11.27
N ASP A 110 2.52 17.47 -11.94
CA ASP A 110 1.93 18.11 -13.12
C ASP A 110 1.02 19.29 -12.72
N VAL A 111 0.38 19.89 -13.72
CA VAL A 111 -0.54 21.04 -13.55
C VAL A 111 -1.86 20.68 -12.88
N LEU A 112 -2.16 19.39 -12.70
CA LEU A 112 -3.35 18.88 -12.03
C LEU A 112 -3.01 18.29 -10.65
N ASP A 113 -1.86 18.66 -10.08
CA ASP A 113 -1.37 18.23 -8.78
C ASP A 113 -1.08 16.72 -8.66
N ARG A 114 -0.88 16.03 -9.78
CA ARG A 114 -0.54 14.59 -9.81
C ARG A 114 0.97 14.39 -9.88
N LEU A 115 1.49 13.31 -9.30
CA LEU A 115 2.91 12.98 -9.36
C LEU A 115 3.34 12.68 -10.81
N ALA A 116 4.13 13.55 -11.40
CA ALA A 116 4.64 13.40 -12.76
C ALA A 116 6.00 12.69 -12.81
N GLU A 117 6.84 12.87 -11.79
CA GLU A 117 8.16 12.24 -11.71
C GLU A 117 8.59 12.06 -10.25
N GLN A 118 9.17 10.90 -9.95
CA GLN A 118 9.93 10.63 -8.73
C GLN A 118 11.38 10.31 -9.09
N ILE A 119 12.31 10.90 -8.34
CA ILE A 119 13.74 10.64 -8.44
C ILE A 119 14.20 10.08 -7.10
N ASN A 120 14.76 8.88 -7.12
CA ASN A 120 15.29 8.20 -5.94
C ASN A 120 16.71 8.71 -5.61
N PRO A 121 17.22 8.45 -4.39
CA PRO A 121 18.57 8.86 -4.00
C PRO A 121 19.70 8.31 -4.87
N ASP A 122 19.50 7.12 -5.43
CA ASP A 122 20.42 6.46 -6.37
C ASP A 122 20.39 7.06 -7.79
N GLY A 123 19.57 8.10 -8.01
CA GLY A 123 19.40 8.76 -9.31
C GLY A 123 18.43 8.06 -10.25
N CYS A 124 17.93 6.86 -9.90
CA CYS A 124 16.89 6.18 -10.65
C CYS A 124 15.60 7.01 -10.64
N ARG A 125 14.85 7.01 -11.75
CA ARG A 125 13.67 7.86 -11.94
C ARG A 125 12.47 7.06 -12.38
N GLN A 126 11.30 7.51 -11.95
CA GLN A 126 10.01 7.00 -12.39
C GLN A 126 9.18 8.19 -12.87
N ALA A 127 8.80 8.21 -14.14
CA ALA A 127 7.94 9.25 -14.71
C ALA A 127 6.57 8.67 -15.08
N TYR A 128 5.51 9.43 -14.83
CA TYR A 128 4.12 9.01 -15.01
C TYR A 128 3.41 9.90 -16.03
N ARG A 129 2.61 9.27 -16.89
CA ARG A 129 1.63 9.96 -17.73
C ARG A 129 0.24 9.46 -17.38
N TYR A 130 -0.72 10.37 -17.48
CA TYR A 130 -2.11 10.12 -17.11
C TYR A 130 -3.04 10.51 -18.25
N ASN A 131 -4.18 9.83 -18.34
CA ASN A 131 -5.30 10.27 -19.16
C ASN A 131 -6.17 11.32 -18.42
N ALA A 132 -7.26 11.74 -19.08
CA ALA A 132 -8.22 12.69 -18.53
C ALA A 132 -9.02 12.17 -17.32
N LEU A 133 -9.07 10.85 -17.12
CA LEU A 133 -9.73 10.20 -15.98
C LEU A 133 -8.74 9.95 -14.81
N ASN A 134 -7.57 10.58 -14.82
CA ASN A 134 -6.50 10.41 -13.83
C ASN A 134 -5.92 9.00 -13.74
N ALA A 135 -6.15 8.15 -14.74
CA ALA A 135 -5.52 6.82 -14.79
C ALA A 135 -4.14 6.92 -15.44
N VAL A 136 -3.16 6.23 -14.86
CA VAL A 136 -1.80 6.12 -15.40
C VAL A 136 -1.84 5.34 -16.72
N THR A 137 -1.39 5.97 -17.80
CA THR A 137 -1.27 5.40 -19.14
C THR A 137 0.16 5.05 -19.53
N GLU A 138 1.14 5.64 -18.85
CA GLU A 138 2.55 5.35 -19.09
C GLU A 138 3.35 5.46 -17.80
N VAL A 139 4.27 4.52 -17.59
CA VAL A 139 5.33 4.61 -16.59
C VAL A 139 6.67 4.40 -17.28
N VAL A 140 7.60 5.34 -17.10
CA VAL A 140 8.98 5.23 -17.58
C VAL A 140 9.90 5.09 -16.39
N PHE A 141 10.66 4.00 -16.35
CA PHE A 141 11.72 3.77 -15.37
C PHE A 141 13.05 4.09 -16.02
N THR A 142 13.80 5.03 -15.47
CA THR A 142 15.15 5.38 -15.93
C THR A 142 16.13 4.93 -14.87
N GLY A 143 17.02 3.99 -15.21
CA GLY A 143 18.10 3.58 -14.32
C GLY A 143 19.18 4.65 -14.16
N GLU A 144 20.06 4.48 -13.18
CA GLU A 144 21.19 5.40 -12.91
C GLU A 144 22.03 5.70 -14.16
N ARG A 145 22.27 4.68 -14.99
CA ARG A 145 23.06 4.77 -16.24
C ARG A 145 22.26 5.24 -17.47
N GLY A 146 21.03 5.69 -17.27
CA GLY A 146 20.16 6.23 -18.33
C GLY A 146 19.37 5.19 -19.14
N GLY A 147 19.46 3.90 -18.82
CA GLY A 147 18.62 2.88 -19.46
C GLY A 147 17.15 3.09 -19.11
N GLU A 148 16.28 3.08 -20.12
CA GLU A 148 14.83 3.30 -19.94
C GLU A 148 14.01 2.04 -20.17
N ILE A 149 13.09 1.76 -19.25
CA ILE A 149 12.02 0.77 -19.43
C ILE A 149 10.70 1.52 -19.44
N ARG A 150 9.97 1.42 -20.55
CA ARG A 150 8.66 2.07 -20.73
C ARG A 150 7.55 1.04 -20.68
N HIS A 151 6.56 1.29 -19.82
CA HIS A 151 5.32 0.53 -19.75
C HIS A 151 4.17 1.42 -20.22
N ARG A 152 3.47 1.05 -21.29
CA ARG A 152 2.19 1.66 -21.66
C ARG A 152 1.05 0.81 -21.13
N LEU A 153 0.03 1.46 -20.57
CA LEU A 153 -1.10 0.81 -19.90
C LEU A 153 -2.40 1.28 -20.56
N ALA A 154 -3.23 0.31 -20.96
CA ALA A 154 -4.59 0.57 -21.41
C ALA A 154 -5.57 0.06 -20.37
N ARG A 155 -6.68 0.78 -20.19
CA ARG A 155 -7.74 0.43 -19.25
C ARG A 155 -9.11 0.57 -19.90
N ASP A 156 -10.06 -0.20 -19.44
CA ASP A 156 -11.46 -0.02 -19.81
C ASP A 156 -12.14 1.08 -18.99
N ALA A 157 -13.44 1.29 -19.23
CA ALA A 157 -14.23 2.31 -18.54
C ALA A 157 -14.42 2.04 -17.03
N ALA A 158 -14.28 0.78 -16.59
CA ALA A 158 -14.29 0.42 -15.17
C ALA A 158 -12.91 0.60 -14.51
N GLY A 159 -11.88 0.96 -15.29
CA GLY A 159 -10.51 1.18 -14.81
C GLY A 159 -9.65 -0.08 -14.78
N ARG A 160 -10.16 -1.22 -15.27
CA ARG A 160 -9.44 -2.50 -15.30
C ARG A 160 -8.36 -2.46 -16.36
N LEU A 161 -7.19 -3.04 -16.10
CA LEU A 161 -6.06 -3.05 -17.03
C LEU A 161 -6.35 -3.99 -18.18
N THR A 162 -6.53 -3.50 -19.41
CA THR A 162 -6.82 -4.34 -20.59
C THR A 162 -5.59 -4.66 -21.42
N ALA A 163 -4.55 -3.82 -21.33
CA ALA A 163 -3.26 -4.12 -21.96
C ALA A 163 -2.10 -3.47 -21.21
N LYS A 164 -0.96 -4.16 -21.23
CA LYS A 164 0.36 -3.64 -20.85
C LYS A 164 1.33 -3.89 -22.00
N GLU A 165 1.98 -2.84 -22.46
CA GLU A 165 2.98 -2.92 -23.52
C GLU A 165 4.33 -2.45 -22.99
N THR A 166 5.36 -3.23 -23.29
CA THR A 166 6.78 -2.91 -23.07
C THR A 166 7.52 -2.97 -24.40
N ALA A 167 8.80 -2.60 -24.42
CA ALA A 167 9.62 -2.78 -25.63
C ALA A 167 9.68 -4.25 -26.11
N GLU A 168 9.53 -5.21 -25.18
CA GLU A 168 9.74 -6.64 -25.44
C GLU A 168 8.44 -7.41 -25.66
N SER A 169 7.30 -6.95 -25.14
CA SER A 169 6.04 -7.68 -25.29
C SER A 169 4.81 -6.81 -25.05
N ARG A 170 3.69 -7.27 -25.58
CA ARG A 170 2.35 -6.79 -25.25
C ARG A 170 1.55 -7.90 -24.57
N THR A 171 1.05 -7.60 -23.38
CA THR A 171 0.15 -8.46 -22.60
C THR A 171 -1.25 -7.87 -22.62
N GLU A 172 -2.25 -8.63 -23.03
CA GLU A 172 -3.66 -8.29 -22.96
C GLU A 172 -4.36 -9.08 -21.86
N TYR A 173 -5.37 -8.45 -21.26
CA TYR A 173 -6.17 -9.02 -20.19
C TYR A 173 -7.64 -8.92 -20.57
N ILE A 174 -8.34 -10.04 -20.54
CA ILE A 174 -9.74 -10.15 -20.90
C ILE A 174 -10.52 -10.50 -19.65
N TYR A 175 -11.57 -9.72 -19.37
CA TYR A 175 -12.41 -9.88 -18.19
C TYR A 175 -13.85 -10.16 -18.58
N ASP A 176 -14.58 -10.81 -17.68
CA ASP A 176 -16.03 -10.89 -17.78
C ASP A 176 -16.73 -9.62 -17.22
N ALA A 177 -18.06 -9.66 -17.12
CA ALA A 177 -18.85 -8.56 -16.56
C ALA A 177 -18.80 -8.49 -15.02
N ALA A 178 -18.32 -9.55 -14.34
CA ALA A 178 -18.21 -9.64 -12.89
C ALA A 178 -16.80 -9.28 -12.37
N ASP A 179 -15.94 -8.70 -13.22
CA ASP A 179 -14.55 -8.33 -12.92
C ASP A 179 -13.62 -9.53 -12.66
N GLN A 180 -13.90 -10.66 -13.31
CA GLN A 180 -13.09 -11.86 -13.25
C GLN A 180 -12.20 -11.93 -14.51
N LEU A 181 -10.91 -12.19 -14.31
CA LEU A 181 -9.93 -12.29 -15.39
C LEU A 181 -10.08 -13.62 -16.11
N LEU A 182 -10.62 -13.63 -17.33
CA LEU A 182 -10.84 -14.84 -18.11
C LEU A 182 -9.61 -15.30 -18.88
N GLU A 183 -8.80 -14.37 -19.38
CA GLU A 183 -7.68 -14.72 -20.24
C GLU A 183 -6.57 -13.67 -20.17
N ILE A 184 -5.32 -14.14 -20.18
CA ILE A 184 -4.11 -13.34 -20.42
C ILE A 184 -3.51 -13.78 -21.74
N ARG A 185 -3.24 -12.85 -22.65
CA ARG A 185 -2.49 -13.10 -23.90
C ARG A 185 -1.20 -12.34 -23.88
N ARG A 186 -0.06 -12.98 -24.08
CA ARG A 186 1.24 -12.32 -24.18
C ARG A 186 1.86 -12.60 -25.55
N GLN A 187 2.10 -11.53 -26.30
CA GLN A 187 2.84 -11.56 -27.56
C GLN A 187 4.18 -10.87 -27.36
N ARG A 188 5.29 -11.47 -27.79
CA ARG A 188 6.57 -10.76 -27.83
C ARG A 188 6.57 -9.75 -28.98
N SER A 189 7.26 -8.63 -28.81
CA SER A 189 7.33 -7.58 -29.83
C SER A 189 8.15 -7.99 -31.06
N ASP A 190 9.04 -8.98 -30.91
CA ASP A 190 9.86 -9.57 -31.98
C ASP A 190 9.21 -10.79 -32.64
N ALA A 191 8.01 -11.17 -32.19
CA ALA A 191 7.29 -12.33 -32.70
C ALA A 191 6.83 -12.08 -34.15
N GLY A 192 7.05 -13.07 -35.02
CA GLY A 192 6.53 -13.05 -36.38
C GLY A 192 4.99 -13.13 -36.42
N GLU A 193 4.38 -12.80 -37.56
CA GLU A 193 2.92 -12.82 -37.73
C GLU A 193 2.29 -14.20 -37.46
N THR A 194 3.07 -15.27 -37.62
CA THR A 194 2.66 -16.66 -37.38
C THR A 194 2.94 -17.15 -35.95
N ASP A 195 3.69 -16.38 -35.15
CA ASP A 195 4.03 -16.78 -33.79
C ASP A 195 2.81 -16.63 -32.90
N ALA A 196 2.34 -17.76 -32.35
CA ALA A 196 1.19 -17.76 -31.47
C ALA A 196 1.51 -17.06 -30.13
N PRO A 197 0.57 -16.28 -29.57
CA PRO A 197 0.73 -15.72 -28.24
C PRO A 197 0.78 -16.82 -27.19
N GLU A 198 1.50 -16.55 -26.10
CA GLU A 198 1.32 -17.29 -24.86
C GLU A 198 -0.05 -16.93 -24.28
N ILE A 199 -0.90 -17.93 -24.04
CA ILE A 199 -2.25 -17.74 -23.52
C ILE A 199 -2.39 -18.46 -22.19
N ILE A 200 -2.95 -17.77 -21.20
CA ILE A 200 -3.40 -18.35 -19.93
C ILE A 200 -4.90 -18.10 -19.83
N ARG A 201 -5.70 -19.15 -19.59
CA ARG A 201 -7.15 -19.04 -19.41
C ARG A 201 -7.56 -19.39 -18.00
N PHE A 202 -8.56 -18.69 -17.51
CA PHE A 202 -9.17 -18.96 -16.22
C PHE A 202 -10.66 -19.21 -16.39
N SER A 203 -11.19 -20.08 -15.54
CA SER A 203 -12.63 -20.23 -15.38
C SER A 203 -13.01 -20.09 -13.91
N TYR A 204 -14.25 -19.71 -13.67
CA TYR A 204 -14.77 -19.44 -12.34
C TYR A 204 -16.15 -20.05 -12.19
N ASP A 205 -16.52 -20.36 -10.96
CA ASP A 205 -17.90 -20.67 -10.63
C ASP A 205 -18.75 -19.41 -10.43
N ARG A 206 -20.05 -19.60 -10.23
CA ARG A 206 -21.02 -18.53 -9.97
C ARG A 206 -20.76 -17.71 -8.69
N LEU A 207 -19.89 -18.18 -7.80
CA LEU A 207 -19.47 -17.46 -6.58
C LEU A 207 -18.15 -16.71 -6.81
N GLY A 208 -17.57 -16.77 -8.01
CA GLY A 208 -16.31 -16.13 -8.38
C GLY A 208 -15.07 -16.88 -7.90
N ARG A 209 -15.20 -18.17 -7.57
CA ARG A 209 -14.06 -19.01 -7.18
C ARG A 209 -13.44 -19.62 -8.43
N MET A 210 -12.12 -19.51 -8.55
CA MET A 210 -11.38 -19.99 -9.72
C MET A 210 -11.46 -21.51 -9.84
N LEU A 211 -12.06 -22.03 -10.89
CA LEU A 211 -12.17 -23.47 -11.17
C LEU A 211 -10.98 -24.03 -11.92
N THR A 212 -10.47 -23.30 -12.92
CA THR A 212 -9.33 -23.75 -13.72
C THR A 212 -8.35 -22.64 -14.03
N GLU A 213 -7.09 -23.02 -14.19
CA GLU A 213 -6.04 -22.22 -14.82
C GLU A 213 -5.39 -23.10 -15.91
N GLU A 214 -5.55 -22.70 -17.17
CA GLU A 214 -5.04 -23.41 -18.34
C GLU A 214 -3.87 -22.64 -18.94
N THR A 215 -2.73 -23.31 -19.09
CA THR A 215 -1.48 -22.78 -19.66
C THR A 215 -0.99 -23.72 -20.78
N ALA A 216 0.08 -23.35 -21.47
CA ALA A 216 0.74 -24.24 -22.43
C ALA A 216 1.26 -25.55 -21.79
N GLN A 217 1.49 -25.54 -20.47
CA GLN A 217 1.96 -26.68 -19.69
C GLN A 217 0.81 -27.59 -19.20
N GLY A 218 -0.44 -27.20 -19.45
CA GLY A 218 -1.65 -27.93 -19.11
C GLY A 218 -2.56 -27.19 -18.13
N VAL A 219 -3.50 -27.93 -17.53
CA VAL A 219 -4.61 -27.36 -16.75
C VAL A 219 -4.47 -27.69 -15.26
N LEU A 220 -4.51 -26.66 -14.43
CA LEU A 220 -4.77 -26.77 -13.01
C LEU A 220 -6.28 -26.72 -12.78
N THR A 221 -6.82 -27.64 -11.98
CA THR A 221 -8.24 -27.64 -11.60
C THR A 221 -8.40 -27.54 -10.09
N HIS A 222 -9.29 -26.66 -9.62
CA HIS A 222 -9.53 -26.43 -8.20
C HIS A 222 -10.94 -26.87 -7.78
N GLN A 223 -11.03 -27.37 -6.55
CA GLN A 223 -12.30 -27.74 -5.92
C GLN A 223 -12.44 -27.01 -4.59
N TYR A 224 -13.68 -26.72 -4.23
CA TYR A 224 -14.01 -25.94 -3.03
C TYR A 224 -15.12 -26.62 -2.24
N ASP A 225 -15.12 -26.42 -0.93
CA ASP A 225 -16.26 -26.76 -0.07
C ASP A 225 -17.34 -25.66 -0.10
N GLU A 226 -18.42 -25.86 0.66
CA GLU A 226 -19.53 -24.91 0.78
C GLU A 226 -19.14 -23.60 1.48
N LEU A 227 -18.07 -23.62 2.27
CA LEU A 227 -17.51 -22.45 2.95
C LEU A 227 -16.46 -21.73 2.08
N SER A 228 -16.27 -22.17 0.83
CA SER A 228 -15.32 -21.63 -0.13
C SER A 228 -13.84 -21.83 0.22
N ASN A 229 -13.53 -22.81 1.07
CA ASN A 229 -12.17 -23.28 1.25
C ASN A 229 -11.77 -24.19 0.08
N ARG A 230 -10.56 -24.01 -0.46
CA ARG A 230 -10.06 -24.81 -1.58
C ARG A 230 -9.62 -26.20 -1.11
N THR A 231 -10.47 -27.20 -1.30
CA THR A 231 -10.25 -28.58 -0.81
C THR A 231 -9.30 -29.39 -1.68
N ALA A 232 -9.17 -29.09 -2.97
CA ALA A 232 -8.25 -29.80 -3.85
C ALA A 232 -7.68 -28.91 -4.98
N THR A 233 -6.51 -29.28 -5.47
CA THR A 233 -5.91 -28.79 -6.71
C THR A 233 -5.30 -29.95 -7.47
N THR A 234 -5.82 -30.23 -8.66
CA THR A 234 -5.29 -31.26 -9.57
C THR A 234 -4.32 -30.60 -10.54
N PHE A 235 -3.11 -31.15 -10.61
CA PHE A 235 -2.04 -30.71 -11.50
C PHE A 235 -2.20 -31.27 -12.92
N PRO A 236 -1.53 -30.68 -13.92
CA PRO A 236 -1.56 -31.18 -15.30
C PRO A 236 -1.13 -32.64 -15.47
N ASP A 237 -0.28 -33.14 -14.57
CA ASP A 237 0.19 -34.54 -14.56
C ASP A 237 -0.78 -35.51 -13.85
N GLY A 238 -1.95 -35.04 -13.44
CA GLY A 238 -2.99 -35.82 -12.77
C GLY A 238 -2.82 -35.95 -11.26
N ARG A 239 -1.68 -35.56 -10.68
CA ARG A 239 -1.50 -35.55 -9.22
C ARG A 239 -2.44 -34.54 -8.59
N THR A 240 -2.89 -34.82 -7.36
CA THR A 240 -3.80 -33.92 -6.65
C THR A 240 -3.22 -33.53 -5.31
N GLN A 241 -3.17 -32.22 -5.04
CA GLN A 241 -2.93 -31.66 -3.73
C GLN A 241 -4.27 -31.44 -3.02
N ARG A 242 -4.49 -32.13 -1.91
CA ARG A 242 -5.70 -32.01 -1.08
C ARG A 242 -5.42 -31.19 0.16
N HIS A 243 -6.37 -30.35 0.53
CA HIS A 243 -6.35 -29.54 1.74
C HIS A 243 -7.50 -29.97 2.65
N LEU A 244 -7.19 -30.24 3.91
CA LEU A 244 -8.18 -30.54 4.94
C LEU A 244 -8.31 -29.34 5.87
N TYR A 245 -9.54 -28.86 6.06
CA TYR A 245 -9.85 -27.73 6.93
C TYR A 245 -10.71 -28.20 8.11
N TYR A 246 -10.46 -27.65 9.31
CA TYR A 246 -11.36 -27.81 10.45
C TYR A 246 -12.57 -26.88 10.33
N GLY A 247 -13.66 -27.12 11.07
CA GLY A 247 -14.91 -26.34 10.98
C GLY A 247 -14.80 -24.82 11.22
N SER A 248 -13.65 -24.33 11.69
CA SER A 248 -13.30 -22.91 11.80
C SER A 248 -12.66 -22.31 10.54
N GLY A 249 -12.44 -23.11 9.49
CA GLY A 249 -11.71 -22.71 8.27
C GLY A 249 -10.18 -22.79 8.40
N HIS A 250 -9.65 -23.28 9.52
CA HIS A 250 -8.21 -23.46 9.68
C HIS A 250 -7.70 -24.66 8.89
N LEU A 251 -6.66 -24.43 8.07
CA LEU A 251 -5.95 -25.48 7.35
C LEU A 251 -5.26 -26.40 8.36
N GLN A 252 -5.63 -27.68 8.32
CA GLN A 252 -5.08 -28.71 9.20
C GLN A 252 -3.99 -29.52 8.51
N GLN A 253 -4.20 -29.88 7.24
CA GLN A 253 -3.33 -30.81 6.54
C GLN A 253 -3.28 -30.53 5.04
N ILE A 254 -2.11 -30.78 4.45
CA ILE A 254 -1.90 -30.81 3.00
C ILE A 254 -1.40 -32.20 2.64
N ASN A 255 -2.06 -32.86 1.69
CA ASN A 255 -1.67 -34.16 1.16
C ASN A 255 -1.40 -34.05 -0.34
N LEU A 256 -0.31 -34.66 -0.81
CA LEU A 256 -0.03 -34.80 -2.24
C LEU A 256 -0.24 -36.27 -2.62
N ASP A 257 -1.16 -36.52 -3.54
CA ASP A 257 -1.34 -37.87 -4.11
C ASP A 257 -0.07 -38.23 -4.92
N ARG A 258 0.47 -39.45 -4.71
CA ARG A 258 1.68 -39.96 -5.37
C ARG A 258 1.42 -40.44 -6.78
#